data_AF-A0A970NV69-F1
#
_entry.id   AF-A0A970NV69-F1
#
_cell.length_a   1.000
_cell.length_b   1.000
_cell.length_c   1.000
_cell.angle_alpha   90.00
_cell.angle_beta   90.00
_cell.angle_gamma   90.00
#
_symmetry.space_group_name_H-M   'P 1'
#
loop_
_entity.id
_entity.type
_entity.pdbx_description
1 polymer ?
#
loop_
_entity_poly.entity_id
_entity_poly.type
_entity_poly.pdbx_seq_one_letter_code
_entity_poly.pdbx_strand_id
1 'polypeptide(L)' 'MDQERYKTILDAFLGDDHLMAELNQCTSLEEGHAVVARKVEDLTLEEFVEAMQILKSVMMSQNQG' A
#
# COMPACT_ATOMS: atom_id res chain seq x y z
N MET A 1 -11.59 3.37 -10.54
CA MET A 1 -11.41 3.40 -9.07
C MET A 1 -11.37 4.86 -8.63
N ASP A 2 -12.06 5.22 -7.55
CA ASP A 2 -12.14 6.61 -7.07
C ASP A 2 -10.92 7.01 -6.24
N GLN A 3 -10.48 8.28 -6.34
CA GLN A 3 -9.32 8.80 -5.61
C GLN A 3 -9.45 8.65 -4.07
N GLU A 4 -10.67 8.73 -3.54
CA GLU A 4 -10.93 8.53 -2.11
C GLU A 4 -10.62 7.09 -1.65
N ARG A 5 -10.88 6.10 -2.52
CA ARG A 5 -10.58 4.69 -2.21
C ARG A 5 -9.07 4.47 -2.14
N TYR A 6 -8.30 5.01 -3.09
CA TYR A 6 -6.84 4.95 -3.01
C TYR A 6 -6.29 5.62 -1.78
N LYS A 7 -6.79 6.81 -1.45
CA LYS A 7 -6.36 7.51 -0.24
C LYS A 7 -6.61 6.66 1.00
N THR A 8 -7.77 6.01 1.09
CA THR A 8 -8.10 5.11 2.20
C THR A 8 -7.12 3.94 2.29
N ILE A 9 -6.76 3.33 1.16
CA ILE A 9 -5.80 2.21 1.12
C ILE A 9 -4.40 2.68 1.53
N LEU A 10 -3.94 3.80 0.97
CA LEU A 10 -2.63 4.38 1.28
C LEU A 10 -2.56 4.80 2.75
N ASP A 11 -3.57 5.49 3.28
CA ASP A 11 -3.63 5.89 4.69
C ASP A 11 -3.62 4.68 5.63
N ALA A 12 -4.25 3.56 5.23
CA ALA A 12 -4.33 2.37 6.08
C ALA A 12 -2.96 1.74 6.38
N PHE A 13 -2.02 1.78 5.43
CA PHE A 13 -0.68 1.27 5.65
C PHE A 13 0.35 2.36 5.95
N LEU A 14 0.28 3.54 5.32
CA LEU A 14 1.18 4.66 5.64
C LEU A 14 0.96 5.23 7.03
N GLY A 15 -0.25 5.12 7.57
CA GLY A 15 -0.60 5.54 8.93
C GLY A 15 -0.34 4.48 10.01
N ASP A 16 0.15 3.29 9.64
CA ASP A 16 0.38 2.18 10.56
C ASP A 16 1.83 1.66 10.42
N ASP A 17 2.70 2.11 11.32
CA ASP A 17 4.13 1.75 11.34
C ASP A 17 4.35 0.23 11.44
N HIS A 18 3.45 -0.49 12.14
CA HIS A 18 3.56 -1.93 12.27
C HIS A 18 3.26 -2.63 10.94
N LEU A 19 2.20 -2.18 10.27
CA LEU A 19 1.80 -2.72 8.98
C LEU A 19 2.84 -2.41 7.89
N MET A 20 3.46 -1.23 7.93
CA MET A 20 4.60 -0.89 7.07
C MET A 20 5.83 -1.76 7.35
N ALA A 21 6.10 -2.08 8.62
CA ALA A 21 7.18 -3.01 8.96
C ALA A 21 6.91 -4.43 8.46
N GLU A 22 5.67 -4.92 8.56
CA GLU A 22 5.25 -6.22 7.99
C GLU A 22 5.36 -6.20 6.46
N LEU A 23 4.84 -5.15 5.79
CA LEU A 23 4.93 -4.97 4.34
C LEU A 23 6.37 -4.98 3.83
N ASN A 24 7.30 -4.35 4.56
CA ASN A 24 8.72 -4.34 4.22
C ASN A 24 9.40 -5.72 4.36
N GLN A 25 8.79 -6.66 5.09
CA GLN A 25 9.27 -8.04 5.21
C GLN A 25 8.67 -8.96 4.13
N CYS A 26 7.58 -8.55 3.48
CA CYS A 26 6.96 -9.31 2.40
C CYS A 26 7.91 -9.42 1.20
N THR A 27 8.03 -10.63 0.66
CA THR A 27 8.90 -10.91 -0.49
C THR A 27 8.12 -11.04 -1.80
N SER A 28 6.80 -11.09 -1.70
CA SER A 28 5.88 -11.26 -2.81
C SER A 28 4.69 -10.30 -2.72
N LEU A 29 4.06 -10.04 -3.88
CA LEU A 29 2.86 -9.20 -3.96
C LEU A 29 1.69 -9.80 -3.20
N GLU A 30 1.55 -11.12 -3.19
CA GLU A 30 0.46 -11.84 -2.52
C GLU A 30 0.59 -11.73 -0.99
N GLU A 31 1.80 -11.83 -0.45
CA GLU A 31 2.06 -11.59 0.98
C GLU A 31 1.73 -10.15 1.36
N GLY A 32 2.18 -9.18 0.55
CA GLY A 32 1.90 -7.77 0.79
C GLY A 32 0.40 -7.46 0.76
N HIS A 33 -0.31 -8.01 -0.23
CA HIS A 33 -1.77 -7.90 -0.34
C HIS A 33 -2.46 -8.50 0.89
N ALA A 34 -2.07 -9.71 1.30
CA ALA A 34 -2.65 -10.38 2.46
C ALA A 34 -2.44 -9.58 3.76
N VAL A 35 -1.32 -8.87 3.91
CA VAL A 35 -1.06 -7.99 5.06
C VAL A 35 -2.00 -6.79 5.06
N VAL A 36 -2.10 -6.05 3.94
CA VAL A 36 -2.97 -4.86 3.87
C VAL A 36 -4.45 -5.24 3.94
N ALA A 37 -4.84 -6.39 3.38
CA ALA A 37 -6.21 -6.89 3.42
C ALA A 37 -6.72 -7.20 4.85
N ARG A 38 -5.83 -7.33 5.85
CA ARG A 38 -6.24 -7.43 7.27
C ARG A 38 -6.83 -6.12 7.81
N LYS A 39 -6.50 -4.99 7.18
CA LYS A 39 -6.90 -3.63 7.59
C LYS A 39 -7.88 -2.99 6.62
N VAL A 40 -7.76 -3.31 5.34
CA VAL A 40 -8.65 -2.81 4.30
C VAL A 40 -9.55 -3.96 3.86
N GLU A 41 -10.80 -3.91 4.31
CA GLU A 41 -11.83 -4.86 3.87
C GLU A 41 -12.09 -4.71 2.35
N ASP A 42 -12.37 -5.84 1.72
CA ASP A 42 -12.59 -5.96 0.27
C ASP A 42 -11.45 -5.41 -0.60
N LEU A 43 -10.21 -5.38 -0.08
CA LEU A 43 -9.05 -5.00 -0.87
C LEU A 43 -8.80 -6.04 -1.96
N THR A 44 -8.85 -5.62 -3.22
CA THR A 44 -8.46 -6.47 -4.35
C THR A 44 -6.96 -6.37 -4.63
N LEU A 45 -6.43 -7.37 -5.35
CA LEU A 45 -5.02 -7.37 -5.75
C LEU A 45 -4.70 -6.20 -6.70
N GLU A 46 -5.63 -5.84 -7.58
CA GLU A 46 -5.49 -4.71 -8.50
C GLU A 46 -5.32 -3.38 -7.74
N GLU A 47 -6.22 -3.13 -6.79
CA GLU A 47 -6.19 -1.93 -5.94
C GLU A 47 -4.87 -1.84 -5.14
N PHE A 48 -4.38 -2.97 -4.61
CA PHE A 48 -3.11 -3.03 -3.89
C PHE A 48 -1.92 -2.71 -4.80
N VAL A 49 -1.86 -3.34 -5.97
CA VAL A 49 -0.76 -3.13 -6.93
C VAL A 49 -0.70 -1.68 -7.38
N GLU A 50 -1.84 -1.08 -7.71
CA GLU A 50 -1.90 0.33 -8.12
C GLU A 50 -1.51 1.27 -6.97
N ALA A 51 -1.96 1.01 -5.74
CA ALA A 51 -1.54 1.78 -4.56
C ALA A 51 -0.03 1.71 -4.33
N MET A 52 0.58 0.52 -4.50
CA MET A 52 2.04 0.34 -4.39
C MET A 52 2.82 1.08 -5.50
N GLN A 53 2.27 1.15 -6.71
CA GLN A 53 2.88 1.92 -7.80
C GLN A 53 2.87 3.43 -7.49
N ILE A 54 1.76 3.95 -6.96
CA ILE A 54 1.63 5.34 -6.53
C ILE A 54 2.63 5.62 -5.40
N LEU A 55 2.67 4.76 -4.37
CA LEU A 55 3.62 4.85 -3.28
C LEU A 55 5.07 4.97 -3.79
N LYS A 56 5.45 4.08 -4.71
CA LYS A 56 6.78 4.09 -5.31
C LYS A 56 7.07 5.38 -6.07
N SER A 57 6.09 5.92 -6.79
CA SER A 57 6.20 7.20 -7.52
C SER A 57 6.41 8.39 -6.57
N VAL A 58 5.70 8.41 -5.44
CA VAL A 58 5.84 9.44 -4.40
C VAL A 58 7.20 9.35 -3.72
N MET A 59 7.64 8.14 -3.35
CA MET A 59 8.96 7.93 -2.73
C MET A 59 10.12 8.28 -3.68
N MET A 60 10.02 7.91 -4.97
CA MET A 60 11.02 8.27 -5.98
C MET A 60 11.09 9.79 -6.22
N SER A 61 9.96 10.50 -6.12
CA SER A 61 9.94 11.97 -6.23
C SER A 61 10.63 12.67 -5.06
N GLN A 62 10.66 12.07 -3.86
CA GLN A 62 11.37 12.67 -2.71
C GLN A 62 12.89 12.48 -2.77
N ASN A 63 13.40 11.53 -3.55
CA ASN A 63 14.85 11.26 -3.68
C ASN A 63 15.55 12.11 -4.76
N GLN A 64 14.87 13.11 -5.33
CA GLN A 64 15.45 14.12 -6.24
C GLN A 64 15.44 15.55 -5.66
N GLY A 65 15.14 15.72 -4.36
CA GLY A 65 15.14 17.01 -3.65
C GLY A 65 16.35 17.21 -2.76
#